data_AF-A0A2T7BGM4-F1
#
_entry.id   AF-A0A2T7BGM4-F1
#
_cell.length_a   1.000
_cell.length_b   1.000
_cell.length_c   1.000
_cell.angle_alpha   90.00
_cell.angle_beta   90.00
_cell.angle_gamma   90.00
#
_symmetry.space_group_name_H-M   'P 1'
#
loop_
_entity.id
_entity.type
_entity.pdbx_description
1 polymer ?
#
loop_
_entity_poly.entity_id
_entity_poly.type
_entity_poly.pdbx_seq_one_letter_code
_entity_poly.pdbx_strand_id
1 'polypeptide(L)'
;MANYFPFTISDYKGTFGIVAAVESPELNSRYFDIFHKYHYEGNGYTWEGIIRQILEQKAPDLLPHLEYDTLEGGFYAYADTKENQLRFLAILVPVFNDDEALEDFVSQADPARMTAGERG
;
A
#
# COMPACT_ATOMS: atom_id res chain seq x y z
N MET A 1 -16.90 8.11 -11.83
CA MET A 1 -16.15 6.95 -11.30
C MET A 1 -15.29 7.46 -10.17
N ALA A 2 -15.25 6.78 -9.03
CA ALA A 2 -14.34 7.15 -7.96
C ALA A 2 -12.90 6.87 -8.44
N ASN A 3 -12.01 7.85 -8.28
CA ASN A 3 -10.60 7.70 -8.59
C ASN A 3 -9.91 7.10 -7.36
N TYR A 4 -9.41 5.87 -7.48
CA TYR A 4 -8.72 5.18 -6.40
C TYR A 4 -7.21 5.08 -6.64
N PHE A 5 -6.68 5.78 -7.65
CA PHE A 5 -5.25 5.81 -7.95
C PHE A 5 -4.42 6.05 -6.68
N PRO A 6 -3.34 5.29 -6.43
CA PRO A 6 -2.73 4.25 -7.30
C PRO A 6 -3.37 2.86 -7.20
N PHE A 7 -4.44 2.70 -6.43
CA PHE A 7 -5.07 1.41 -6.17
C PHE A 7 -6.19 1.09 -7.17
N THR A 8 -6.31 -0.19 -7.49
CA THR A 8 -7.47 -0.77 -8.16
C THR A 8 -8.18 -1.69 -7.18
N ILE A 9 -9.51 -1.66 -7.18
CA ILE A 9 -10.33 -2.53 -6.34
C ILE A 9 -11.13 -3.52 -7.17
N SER A 10 -11.32 -4.71 -6.62
CA SER A 10 -12.22 -5.73 -7.14
C SER A 10 -13.18 -6.19 -6.05
N ASP A 11 -14.34 -6.67 -6.49
CA ASP A 11 -15.32 -7.35 -5.65
C ASP A 11 -15.70 -8.62 -6.41
N TYR A 12 -15.32 -9.77 -5.85
CA TYR A 12 -15.64 -11.05 -6.46
C TYR A 12 -16.05 -12.05 -5.38
N LYS A 13 -17.31 -12.50 -5.43
CA LYS A 13 -17.88 -13.54 -4.54
C LYS A 13 -17.63 -13.29 -3.04
N GLY A 14 -17.67 -12.03 -2.61
CA GLY A 14 -17.45 -11.67 -1.20
C GLY A 14 -15.97 -11.47 -0.81
N THR A 15 -15.06 -11.53 -1.78
CA THR A 15 -13.65 -11.13 -1.61
C THR A 15 -13.46 -9.70 -2.12
N PHE A 16 -12.96 -8.82 -1.26
CA PHE A 16 -12.76 -7.40 -1.56
C PHE A 16 -11.27 -7.11 -1.79
N GLY A 17 -10.81 -7.31 -3.03
CA GLY A 17 -9.41 -7.17 -3.41
C GLY A 17 -8.95 -5.72 -3.61
N ILE A 18 -7.71 -5.43 -3.26
CA ILE A 18 -7.03 -4.15 -3.41
C ILE A 18 -5.67 -4.43 -4.04
N VAL A 19 -5.39 -3.79 -5.17
CA VAL A 19 -4.19 -4.05 -5.96
C VAL A 19 -3.50 -2.74 -6.34
N ALA A 20 -2.18 -2.70 -6.25
CA ALA A 20 -1.35 -1.71 -6.95
C ALA A 20 -0.30 -2.45 -7.79
N ALA A 21 -0.36 -2.26 -9.10
CA ALA A 21 0.60 -2.85 -10.05
C ALA A 21 1.89 -2.00 -10.06
N VAL A 22 2.70 -2.18 -9.02
CA VAL A 22 3.88 -1.33 -8.73
C VAL A 22 4.90 -1.33 -9.87
N GLU A 23 5.05 -2.46 -10.57
CA GLU A 23 5.92 -2.56 -11.75
C GLU A 23 5.36 -1.91 -13.02
N SER A 24 4.12 -1.43 -12.99
CA SER A 24 3.57 -0.70 -14.14
C SER A 24 4.41 0.58 -14.38
N PRO A 25 4.67 0.94 -15.66
CA PRO A 25 5.45 2.14 -15.96
C PRO A 25 4.88 3.42 -15.32
N GLU A 26 3.57 3.49 -15.15
CA GLU A 26 2.88 4.63 -14.52
C GLU A 26 3.22 4.76 -13.04
N LEU A 27 3.03 3.69 -12.25
CA LEU A 27 3.33 3.74 -10.81
C LEU A 27 4.85 3.84 -10.58
N ASN A 28 5.65 3.10 -11.34
CA ASN A 28 7.10 3.15 -11.22
C ASN A 28 7.60 4.59 -11.44
N SER A 29 7.20 5.26 -12.53
CA SER A 29 7.63 6.63 -12.80
C SER A 29 7.17 7.65 -11.74
N ARG A 30 6.03 7.41 -11.06
CA ARG A 30 5.49 8.32 -10.05
C ARG A 30 6.17 8.20 -8.70
N TYR A 31 6.47 6.97 -8.26
CA TYR A 31 6.86 6.70 -6.88
C TYR A 31 8.33 6.25 -6.72
N PHE A 32 9.01 5.84 -7.79
CA PHE A 32 10.37 5.31 -7.72
C PHE A 32 11.34 6.28 -7.03
N ASP A 33 11.34 7.55 -7.42
CA ASP A 33 12.27 8.55 -6.86
C ASP A 33 12.04 8.78 -5.36
N ILE A 34 10.78 8.76 -4.90
CA ILE A 34 10.44 8.91 -3.48
C ILE A 34 11.01 7.76 -2.67
N PHE A 35 10.77 6.51 -3.07
CA PHE A 35 11.28 5.34 -2.35
C PHE A 35 12.80 5.21 -2.43
N HIS A 36 13.37 5.43 -3.61
CA HIS A 36 14.80 5.29 -3.85
C HIS A 36 15.63 6.34 -3.09
N LYS A 37 15.08 7.55 -2.88
CA LYS A 37 15.72 8.59 -2.04
C LYS A 37 16.02 8.10 -0.62
N TYR A 38 15.22 7.17 -0.09
CA TYR A 38 15.38 6.59 1.24
C TYR A 38 15.91 5.14 1.21
N HIS A 39 16.54 4.74 0.09
CA HIS A 39 17.14 3.42 -0.11
C HIS A 39 16.16 2.23 -0.09
N TYR A 40 14.89 2.48 -0.43
CA TYR A 40 13.91 1.42 -0.65
C TYR A 40 13.77 1.07 -2.13
N GLU A 41 13.55 -0.21 -2.43
CA GLU A 41 13.42 -0.70 -3.81
C GLU A 41 12.14 -0.22 -4.50
N GLY A 42 11.12 0.14 -3.72
CA GLY A 42 9.84 0.60 -4.25
C GLY A 42 9.03 -0.52 -4.90
N ASN A 43 9.32 -1.79 -4.59
CA ASN A 43 8.59 -2.97 -5.04
C ASN A 43 7.34 -3.25 -4.19
N GLY A 44 6.59 -4.32 -4.49
CA GLY A 44 5.38 -4.65 -3.73
C GLY A 44 5.60 -4.77 -2.22
N TYR A 45 6.72 -5.35 -1.76
CA TYR A 45 7.02 -5.46 -0.34
C TYR A 45 7.30 -4.11 0.32
N THR A 46 8.00 -3.21 -0.38
CA THR A 46 8.17 -1.81 0.06
C THR A 46 6.81 -1.16 0.27
N TRP A 47 5.88 -1.38 -0.67
CA TRP A 47 4.51 -0.86 -0.59
C TRP A 47 3.72 -1.45 0.58
N GLU A 48 3.77 -2.77 0.78
CA GLU A 48 3.12 -3.40 1.94
C GLU A 48 3.67 -2.84 3.25
N GLY A 49 5.00 -2.73 3.36
CA GLY A 49 5.69 -2.22 4.54
C GLY A 49 5.23 -0.81 4.93
N ILE A 50 5.22 0.11 3.97
CA ILE A 50 4.81 1.50 4.24
C ILE A 50 3.31 1.59 4.52
N ILE A 51 2.48 0.83 3.79
CA ILE A 51 1.03 0.80 3.98
C ILE A 51 0.68 0.33 5.39
N ARG A 52 1.29 -0.76 5.86
CA ARG A 52 1.10 -1.27 7.22
C ARG A 52 1.46 -0.21 8.25
N GLN A 53 2.61 0.46 8.09
CA GLN A 53 3.05 1.50 9.02
C GLN A 53 2.13 2.73 9.03
N ILE A 54 1.63 3.15 7.86
CA ILE A 54 0.62 4.24 7.78
C ILE A 54 -0.67 3.82 8.50
N LEU A 55 -1.15 2.59 8.27
CA LEU A 55 -2.37 2.08 8.89
C LEU A 55 -2.22 1.90 10.41
N GLU A 56 -1.07 1.46 10.90
CA GLU A 56 -0.77 1.41 12.35
C GLU A 56 -0.94 2.78 13.02
N GLN A 57 -0.56 3.86 12.32
CA GLN A 57 -0.68 5.21 12.83
C GLN A 57 -2.09 5.79 12.68
N LYS A 58 -2.79 5.52 11.57
CA LYS A 58 -4.06 6.19 11.23
C LYS A 58 -5.32 5.37 11.55
N ALA A 59 -5.26 4.05 11.45
CA ALA A 59 -6.39 3.14 11.64
C ALA A 59 -5.90 1.73 12.03
N PRO A 60 -5.29 1.56 13.22
CA PRO A 60 -4.75 0.27 13.64
C PRO A 60 -5.85 -0.80 13.77
N ASP A 61 -7.10 -0.38 13.99
CA ASP A 61 -8.27 -1.25 14.02
C ASP A 61 -8.57 -1.90 12.65
N LEU A 62 -8.07 -1.35 11.54
CA LEU A 62 -8.29 -1.89 10.20
C LEU A 62 -7.34 -3.07 9.88
N LEU A 63 -6.18 -3.14 10.52
CA LEU A 63 -5.15 -4.15 10.22
C LEU A 63 -5.62 -5.60 10.35
N PRO A 64 -6.40 -6.00 11.39
CA PRO A 64 -6.90 -7.37 11.52
C PRO A 64 -7.91 -7.77 10.43
N HIS A 65 -8.42 -6.79 9.68
CA HIS A 65 -9.41 -6.99 8.61
C HIS A 65 -8.76 -7.06 7.22
N LEU A 66 -7.43 -7.02 7.15
CA LEU A 66 -6.66 -7.04 5.90
C LEU A 66 -5.75 -8.27 5.87
N GLU A 67 -5.90 -9.06 4.82
CA GLU A 67 -4.96 -10.11 4.45
C GLU A 67 -4.06 -9.62 3.33
N TYR A 68 -2.75 -9.81 3.45
CA TYR A 68 -1.77 -9.37 2.46
C TYR A 68 -1.18 -10.58 1.75
N ASP A 69 -1.18 -10.54 0.41
CA ASP A 69 -0.57 -11.56 -0.45
C ASP A 69 0.37 -10.89 -1.47
N THR A 70 1.13 -9.91 -0.96
CA THR A 70 2.04 -9.12 -1.76
C THR A 70 3.13 -9.98 -2.37
N LEU A 71 3.48 -9.63 -3.60
CA LEU A 71 4.59 -10.19 -4.36
C LEU A 71 5.53 -9.05 -4.76
N GLU A 72 6.73 -9.37 -5.22
CA GLU A 72 7.70 -8.36 -5.66
C GLU A 72 7.09 -7.41 -6.71
N GLY A 73 6.32 -7.97 -7.66
CA GLY A 73 5.75 -7.19 -8.76
C GLY A 73 4.55 -6.30 -8.43
N GLY A 74 3.99 -6.40 -7.22
CA GLY A 74 2.84 -5.59 -6.85
C GLY A 74 2.32 -5.81 -5.45
N PHE A 75 1.60 -4.81 -4.97
CA PHE A 75 0.87 -4.88 -3.71
C PHE A 75 -0.47 -5.56 -3.94
N TYR A 76 -0.77 -6.57 -3.11
CA TYR A 76 -2.05 -7.29 -3.14
C TYR A 76 -2.56 -7.44 -1.70
N ALA A 77 -3.77 -6.97 -1.46
CA ALA A 77 -4.45 -7.13 -0.18
C ALA A 77 -5.93 -7.43 -0.37
N TYR A 78 -6.54 -8.04 0.65
CA TYR A 78 -7.94 -8.41 0.67
C TYR A 78 -8.57 -7.93 1.97
N ALA A 79 -9.67 -7.19 1.87
CA ALA A 79 -10.49 -6.83 3.02
C ALA A 79 -11.60 -7.86 3.23
N ASP A 80 -12.00 -8.07 4.48
CA ASP A 80 -13.11 -8.96 4.85
C ASP A 80 -14.49 -8.40 4.49
N THR A 81 -14.61 -7.07 4.36
CA THR A 81 -15.85 -6.36 4.04
C THR A 81 -15.62 -5.23 3.05
N LYS A 82 -16.69 -4.87 2.32
CA LYS A 82 -16.68 -3.70 1.43
C LYS A 82 -16.36 -2.40 2.19
N GLU A 83 -16.85 -2.28 3.41
CA GLU A 83 -16.61 -1.10 4.25
C GLU A 83 -15.12 -0.97 4.57
N ASN A 84 -14.48 -2.04 5.02
CA ASN A 84 -13.05 -2.04 5.30
C ASN A 84 -12.20 -1.79 4.05
N GLN A 85 -12.61 -2.31 2.88
CA GLN A 85 -11.97 -1.97 1.60
C GLN A 85 -12.04 -0.47 1.30
N LEU A 86 -13.20 0.15 1.50
CA LEU A 86 -13.37 1.59 1.25
C LEU A 86 -12.64 2.45 2.28
N ARG A 87 -12.57 2.01 3.55
CA ARG A 87 -11.78 2.65 4.60
C ARG A 87 -10.29 2.66 4.26
N PHE A 88 -9.75 1.55 3.77
CA PHE A 88 -8.37 1.47 3.29
C PHE A 88 -8.10 2.57 2.25
N LEU A 89 -8.96 2.66 1.23
CA LEU A 89 -8.82 3.65 0.15
C LEU A 89 -8.94 5.08 0.67
N ALA A 90 -9.89 5.36 1.56
CA ALA A 90 -10.10 6.68 2.13
C ALA A 90 -8.87 7.18 2.92
N ILE A 91 -8.09 6.27 3.49
CA ILE A 91 -6.88 6.59 4.25
C ILE A 91 -5.68 6.75 3.32
N LEU A 92 -5.48 5.80 2.39
CA LEU A 92 -4.24 5.72 1.61
C LEU A 92 -4.26 6.51 0.30
N VAL A 93 -5.40 6.64 -0.37
CA VAL A 93 -5.49 7.43 -1.61
C VAL A 93 -5.02 8.87 -1.38
N PRO A 94 -5.43 9.59 -0.32
CA PRO A 94 -4.92 10.94 -0.08
C PRO A 94 -3.40 10.97 0.17
N VAL A 95 -2.85 10.00 0.92
CA VAL A 95 -1.41 9.95 1.21
C VAL A 95 -0.61 9.69 -0.06
N PHE A 96 -1.02 8.74 -0.90
CA PHE A 96 -0.29 8.41 -2.12
C PHE A 96 -0.49 9.44 -3.25
N ASN A 97 -1.48 10.33 -3.16
CA ASN A 97 -1.64 11.44 -4.12
C ASN A 97 -0.96 12.74 -3.66
N ASP A 98 -0.34 12.75 -2.49
CA ASP A 98 0.40 13.88 -1.93
C ASP A 98 1.87 13.48 -1.72
N ASP A 99 2.74 13.97 -2.60
CA ASP A 99 4.16 13.58 -2.60
C ASP A 99 4.86 13.96 -1.29
N GLU A 100 4.51 15.11 -0.70
CA GLU A 100 5.08 15.56 0.57
C GLU A 100 4.61 14.68 1.73
N ALA A 101 3.32 14.32 1.75
CA ALA A 101 2.78 13.43 2.78
C ALA A 101 3.37 12.02 2.68
N LEU A 102 3.45 11.46 1.47
CA LEU A 102 4.06 10.14 1.26
C LEU A 102 5.54 10.16 1.65
N GLU A 103 6.28 11.18 1.25
CA GLU A 103 7.69 11.34 1.58
C GLU A 103 7.92 11.45 3.10
N ASP A 104 7.06 12.18 3.82
CA ASP A 104 7.11 12.26 5.28
C ASP A 104 6.99 10.87 5.93
N PHE A 105 6.02 10.05 5.49
CA PHE A 105 5.87 8.68 5.97
C PHE A 105 7.07 7.80 5.62
N VAL A 106 7.55 7.86 4.38
CA VAL A 106 8.70 7.06 3.92
C VAL A 106 9.96 7.42 4.70
N SER A 107 10.17 8.70 5.03
CA SER A 107 11.34 9.16 5.78
C SER A 107 11.41 8.66 7.22
N GLN A 108 10.26 8.29 7.80
CA GLN A 108 10.11 7.83 9.17
C GLN A 108 9.88 6.31 9.27
N ALA A 109 9.83 5.61 8.13
CA ALA A 109 9.51 4.20 8.08
C ALA A 109 10.62 3.35 8.71
N ASP A 110 10.23 2.28 9.41
CA ASP A 110 11.15 1.26 9.91
C ASP A 110 11.70 0.43 8.73
N PRO A 111 13.00 0.53 8.40
CA PRO A 111 13.56 -0.16 7.25
C PRO A 111 13.48 -1.69 7.34
N ALA A 112 13.47 -2.25 8.56
CA ALA A 112 13.38 -3.70 8.76
C ALA A 112 12.02 -4.27 8.34
N ARG A 113 11.02 -3.39 8.16
CA ARG A 113 9.64 -3.75 7.80
C ARG A 113 9.29 -3.35 6.36
N MET A 114 10.27 -2.90 5.58
CA MET A 114 10.11 -2.42 4.20
C MET A 114 10.60 -3.43 3.15
N THR A 115 11.00 -4.62 3.58
CA THR A 115 11.48 -5.70 2.72
C THR A 115 10.53 -6.89 2.78
N ALA A 116 10.73 -7.90 1.93
CA ALA A 116 10.08 -9.20 2.11
C ALA A 116 10.48 -9.75 3.48
N GLY A 117 9.69 -9.45 4.52
CA GLY A 117 9.93 -9.96 5.86
C GLY A 117 10.09 -11.47 5.77
N GLU A 118 11.07 -12.03 6.49
CA GLU A 118 11.24 -13.47 6.60
C GLU A 118 9.89 -14.05 7.06
N ARG A 119 9.15 -14.64 6.11
CA ARG A 119 7.89 -15.34 6.38
C ARG A 119 8.29 -16.56 7.20
N GLY A 120 8.35 -16.39 8.52
CA GLY A 120 8.67 -17.42 9.50
C GLY A 120 7.64 -18.53 9.53
#